data_AF-A0A9D1T0A4-F1
#
_entry.id   AF-A0A9D1T0A4-F1
#
_cell.length_a   1.000
_cell.length_b   1.000
_cell.length_c   1.000
_cell.angle_alpha   90.00
_cell.angle_beta   90.00
_cell.angle_gamma   90.00
#
_symmetry.space_group_name_H-M   'P 1'
#
loop_
_entity.id
_entity.type
_entity.pdbx_description
1 polymer ?
#
loop_
_entity_poly.entity_id
_entity_poly.type
_entity_poly.pdbx_seq_one_letter_code
_entity_poly.pdbx_strand_id
1 'polypeptide(L)'
;METEKKFRKTLFGYRKKDVNAYIMDTAREFDKKKKQFEAEAADQAGKYKDLQKKYNALDSKAAALEKERTYIADALLDAKQEAEKIVADAKVEAARMRSDLEVELEKLRAEVRSEQVHLKQIRAQAKETLEAYIGKLADIDMKIDAHASGNEMELDEWDGDEEEPYIPEDVEDDEDDGEEDDFEFELKDIEP
;
A
#
# COMPACT_ATOMS: atom_id res chain seq x y z
N MET A 1 74.04 25.39 30.64
CA MET A 1 75.38 25.76 31.14
C MET A 1 76.18 26.25 29.95
N GLU A 2 76.20 27.57 29.72
CA GLU A 2 77.09 28.18 28.75
C GLU A 2 78.53 28.05 29.25
N THR A 3 79.36 27.38 28.48
CA THR A 3 80.78 27.32 28.71
C THR A 3 81.36 28.69 28.36
N GLU A 4 81.69 29.50 29.37
CA GLU A 4 82.43 30.75 29.17
C GLU A 4 83.76 30.45 28.45
N LYS A 5 83.83 30.74 27.15
CA LYS A 5 85.02 30.54 26.33
C LYS A 5 86.04 31.64 26.67
N LYS A 6 87.02 31.29 27.51
CA LYS A 6 88.08 32.20 27.98
C LYS A 6 89.11 32.47 26.89
N PHE A 7 89.12 33.69 26.35
CA PHE A 7 90.19 34.19 25.47
C PHE A 7 91.54 34.28 26.22
N ARG A 8 92.66 33.95 25.56
CA ARG A 8 94.00 34.12 26.17
C ARG A 8 94.29 35.61 26.38
N LYS A 9 94.42 36.03 27.65
CA LYS A 9 94.86 37.39 28.02
C LYS A 9 96.35 37.56 27.73
N THR A 10 96.69 38.64 27.05
CA THR A 10 98.03 39.21 26.98
C THR A 10 98.12 40.42 27.92
N LEU A 11 99.33 40.90 28.22
CA LEU A 11 99.56 42.07 29.10
C LEU A 11 98.79 43.33 28.67
N PHE A 12 98.27 43.37 27.43
CA PHE A 12 97.40 44.43 26.89
C PHE A 12 96.18 43.87 26.13
N GLY A 13 95.34 43.07 26.81
CA GLY A 13 94.03 42.64 26.28
C GLY A 13 94.02 41.26 25.60
N TYR A 14 93.02 41.00 24.75
CA TYR A 14 92.81 39.70 24.10
C TYR A 14 93.57 39.59 22.77
N ARG A 15 94.06 38.40 22.44
CA ARG A 15 94.72 38.15 21.15
C ARG A 15 93.72 38.31 20.00
N LYS A 16 94.02 39.20 19.05
CA LYS A 16 93.21 39.45 17.85
C LYS A 16 92.84 38.16 17.09
N LYS A 17 93.75 37.19 17.01
CA LYS A 17 93.48 35.88 16.36
C LYS A 17 92.39 35.08 17.07
N ASP A 18 92.41 35.05 18.41
CA ASP A 18 91.46 34.29 19.21
C ASP A 18 90.05 34.93 19.17
N VAL A 19 90.00 36.27 19.19
CA VAL A 19 88.74 37.03 19.02
C VAL A 19 88.18 36.84 17.61
N ASN A 20 89.01 36.92 16.57
CA ASN A 20 88.56 36.75 15.20
C ASN A 20 88.07 35.32 14.92
N ALA A 21 88.75 34.31 15.48
CA ALA A 21 88.30 32.92 15.41
C ALA A 21 86.93 32.73 16.09
N TYR A 22 86.75 33.31 17.27
CA TYR A 22 85.46 33.28 17.97
C TYR A 22 84.34 33.97 17.18
N ILE A 23 84.59 35.15 16.61
CA ILE A 23 83.59 35.86 15.80
C ILE A 23 83.19 35.00 14.60
N MET A 24 84.16 34.39 13.90
CA MET A 24 83.88 33.52 12.76
C MET A 24 83.13 32.25 13.15
N ASP A 25 83.49 31.59 14.24
CA ASP A 25 82.79 30.40 14.74
C ASP A 25 81.36 30.74 15.17
N THR A 26 81.19 31.86 15.86
CA THR A 26 79.88 32.34 16.31
C THR A 26 79.00 32.68 15.11
N ALA A 27 79.53 33.37 14.09
CA ALA A 27 78.82 33.65 12.85
C ALA A 27 78.40 32.36 12.13
N ARG A 28 79.28 31.35 12.06
CA ARG A 28 78.95 30.03 11.49
C ARG A 28 77.87 29.30 12.28
N GLU A 29 77.90 29.35 13.61
CA GLU A 29 76.86 28.76 14.46
C GLU A 29 75.51 29.45 14.26
N PHE A 30 75.49 30.78 14.13
CA PHE A 30 74.28 31.54 13.81
C PHE A 30 73.73 31.18 12.43
N ASP A 31 74.56 31.12 11.39
CA ASP A 31 74.13 30.72 10.05
C ASP A 31 73.58 29.29 10.04
N LYS A 32 74.20 28.38 10.80
CA LYS A 32 73.71 27.00 10.94
C LYS A 32 72.34 26.96 11.62
N LYS A 33 72.16 27.68 12.74
CA LYS A 33 70.86 27.77 13.43
C LYS A 33 69.79 28.41 12.55
N LYS A 34 70.15 29.47 11.82
CA LYS A 34 69.25 30.14 10.88
C LYS A 34 68.75 29.16 9.82
N LYS A 35 69.65 28.39 9.19
CA LYS A 35 69.28 27.36 8.21
C LYS A 35 68.42 26.25 8.81
N GLN A 36 68.68 25.85 10.05
CA GLN A 36 67.86 24.86 10.75
C GLN A 36 66.44 25.39 10.98
N PHE A 37 66.30 26.62 11.48
CA PHE A 37 64.98 27.24 11.67
C PHE A 37 64.23 27.48 10.36
N GLU A 38 64.93 27.87 9.28
CA GLU A 38 64.33 28.00 7.96
C GLU A 38 63.80 26.65 7.44
N ALA A 39 64.55 25.56 7.64
CA ALA A 39 64.12 24.21 7.27
C ALA A 39 62.92 23.73 8.12
N GLU A 40 62.94 23.97 9.43
CA GLU A 40 61.83 23.64 10.33
C GLU A 40 60.58 24.46 10.00
N ALA A 41 60.72 25.74 9.70
CA ALA A 41 59.60 26.60 9.29
C ALA A 41 58.98 26.11 7.98
N ALA A 42 59.80 25.69 7.00
CA ALA A 42 59.33 25.12 5.75
C ALA A 42 58.59 23.79 5.95
N ASP A 43 59.12 22.90 6.79
CA ASP A 43 58.47 21.63 7.15
C ASP A 43 57.13 21.84 7.88
N GLN A 44 57.10 22.76 8.86
CA GLN A 44 55.87 23.12 9.56
C GLN A 44 54.82 23.73 8.63
N ALA A 45 55.22 24.63 7.72
CA ALA A 45 54.31 25.20 6.74
C ALA A 45 53.72 24.12 5.82
N GLY A 46 54.52 23.12 5.42
CA GLY A 46 54.06 21.95 4.67
C GLY A 46 53.00 21.15 5.44
N LYS A 47 53.31 20.79 6.69
CA LYS A 47 52.39 20.06 7.58
C LYS A 47 51.08 20.81 7.81
N TYR A 48 51.15 22.12 8.02
CA TYR A 48 49.97 22.96 8.19
C TYR A 48 49.09 22.94 6.94
N LYS A 49 49.69 23.10 5.76
CA LYS A 49 48.96 23.06 4.48
C LYS A 49 48.27 21.71 4.25
N ASP A 50 48.94 20.61 4.57
CA ASP A 50 48.35 19.27 4.44
C ASP A 50 47.25 19.02 5.46
N LEU A 51 47.41 19.50 6.69
CA LEU A 51 46.37 19.42 7.72
C LEU A 51 45.14 20.24 7.31
N GLN A 52 45.34 21.44 6.78
CA GLN A 52 44.25 22.30 6.29
C GLN A 52 43.48 21.63 5.14
N LYS A 53 44.18 20.98 4.20
CA LYS A 53 43.53 20.20 3.13
C LYS A 53 42.68 19.05 3.69
N LYS A 54 43.22 18.30 4.67
CA LYS A 54 42.49 17.19 5.32
C LYS A 54 41.27 17.69 6.07
N TYR A 55 41.40 18.81 6.78
CA TYR A 55 40.30 19.44 7.48
C TYR A 55 39.18 19.84 6.51
N ASN A 56 39.50 20.60 5.46
CA ASN A 56 38.50 21.02 4.46
C ASN A 56 37.82 19.83 3.77
N ALA A 57 38.56 18.76 3.50
CA ALA A 57 38.00 17.54 2.91
C ALA A 57 37.05 16.81 3.87
N LEU A 58 37.37 16.76 5.17
CA LEU A 58 36.50 16.17 6.18
C LEU A 58 35.26 17.03 6.42
N ASP A 59 35.42 18.35 6.49
CA ASP A 59 34.32 19.30 6.66
C ASP A 59 33.31 19.20 5.51
N SER A 60 33.78 19.16 4.27
CA SER A 60 32.93 18.95 3.10
C SER A 60 32.21 17.60 3.12
N LYS A 61 32.88 16.52 3.57
CA LYS A 61 32.24 15.21 3.71
C LYS A 61 31.18 15.20 4.81
N ALA A 62 31.44 15.85 5.94
CA ALA A 62 30.48 15.97 7.03
C ALA A 62 29.22 16.72 6.59
N ALA A 63 29.39 17.82 5.86
CA ALA A 63 28.27 18.57 5.29
C ALA A 63 27.45 17.74 4.28
N ALA A 64 28.12 16.95 3.43
CA ALA A 64 27.44 16.05 2.50
C ALA A 64 26.64 14.96 3.22
N LEU A 65 27.23 14.32 4.24
CA LEU A 65 26.56 13.30 5.05
C LEU A 65 25.35 13.85 5.80
N GLU A 66 25.44 15.09 6.33
CA GLU A 66 24.30 15.69 7.01
C GLU A 66 23.15 15.95 6.04
N LYS A 67 23.45 16.39 4.81
CA LYS A 67 22.44 16.58 3.76
C LYS A 67 21.79 15.25 3.33
N GLU A 68 22.59 14.19 3.17
CA GLU A 68 22.05 12.86 2.88
C GLU A 68 21.18 12.35 4.02
N ARG A 69 21.62 12.54 5.27
CA ARG A 69 20.86 12.18 6.46
C ARG A 69 19.49 12.88 6.51
N THR A 70 19.44 14.19 6.24
CA THR A 70 18.16 14.92 6.19
C THR A 70 17.27 14.40 5.07
N TYR A 71 17.82 14.20 3.88
CA TYR A 71 17.07 13.68 2.73
C TYR A 71 16.46 12.29 3.01
N ILE A 72 17.25 11.39 3.60
CA ILE A 72 16.77 10.05 3.97
C ILE A 72 15.69 10.15 5.05
N ALA A 73 15.85 11.03 6.04
CA ALA A 73 14.86 11.22 7.09
C ALA A 73 13.52 11.71 6.53
N ASP A 74 13.54 12.67 5.60
CA ASP A 74 12.35 13.20 4.94
C ASP A 74 11.66 12.10 4.10
N ALA A 75 12.43 11.36 3.29
CA ALA A 75 11.90 10.26 2.49
C ALA A 75 11.27 9.15 3.35
N LEU A 76 11.85 8.83 4.52
CA LEU A 76 11.28 7.87 5.46
C LEU A 76 9.98 8.38 6.09
N LEU A 77 9.88 9.68 6.34
CA LEU A 77 8.68 10.30 6.89
C LEU A 77 7.54 10.26 5.86
N ASP A 78 7.83 10.61 4.61
CA ASP A 78 6.87 10.56 3.50
C ASP A 78 6.38 9.13 3.27
N ALA A 79 7.30 8.15 3.18
CA ALA A 79 6.96 6.74 3.02
C ALA A 79 6.09 6.22 4.16
N LYS A 80 6.34 6.66 5.41
CA LYS A 80 5.52 6.29 6.55
C LYS A 80 4.11 6.88 6.43
N GLN A 81 3.98 8.16 6.07
CA GLN A 81 2.69 8.81 5.92
C GLN A 81 1.86 8.16 4.80
N GLU A 82 2.50 7.82 3.68
CA GLU A 82 1.84 7.15 2.57
C GLU A 82 1.41 5.72 2.93
N ALA A 83 2.25 4.97 3.66
CA ALA A 83 1.88 3.66 4.17
C ALA A 83 0.70 3.73 5.15
N GLU A 84 0.68 4.72 6.06
CA GLU A 84 -0.45 4.94 6.98
C GLU A 84 -1.74 5.27 6.22
N LYS A 85 -1.64 6.08 5.15
CA LYS A 85 -2.77 6.40 4.28
C LYS A 85 -3.31 5.16 3.56
N ILE A 86 -2.43 4.37 2.92
CA ILE A 86 -2.83 3.13 2.23
C ILE A 86 -3.54 2.17 3.19
N VAL A 87 -3.03 2.03 4.42
CA VAL A 87 -3.67 1.16 5.44
C VAL A 87 -5.02 1.71 5.87
N ALA A 88 -5.18 3.03 5.99
CA ALA A 88 -6.46 3.64 6.33
C ALA A 88 -7.48 3.45 5.20
N ASP A 89 -7.08 3.70 3.95
CA ASP A 89 -7.93 3.55 2.76
C ASP A 89 -8.37 2.09 2.60
N ALA A 90 -7.44 1.14 2.71
CA ALA A 90 -7.75 -0.30 2.64
C ALA A 90 -8.74 -0.75 3.73
N LYS A 91 -8.68 -0.17 4.93
CA LYS A 91 -9.65 -0.46 6.00
C LYS A 91 -11.04 0.07 5.67
N VAL A 92 -11.12 1.28 5.11
CA VAL A 92 -12.39 1.87 4.69
C VAL A 92 -13.01 1.08 3.54
N GLU A 93 -12.22 0.73 2.52
CA GLU A 93 -12.68 -0.09 1.41
C GLU A 93 -13.13 -1.48 1.84
N ALA A 94 -12.36 -2.15 2.70
CA ALA A 94 -12.75 -3.46 3.23
C ALA A 94 -14.05 -3.39 4.05
N ALA A 95 -14.25 -2.31 4.83
CA ALA A 95 -15.49 -2.10 5.56
C ALA A 95 -16.68 -1.86 4.61
N ARG A 96 -16.48 -1.09 3.54
CA ARG A 96 -17.49 -0.85 2.50
C ARG A 96 -17.87 -2.15 1.80
N MET A 97 -16.88 -2.88 1.27
CA MET A 97 -17.11 -4.16 0.59
C MET A 97 -17.84 -5.17 1.48
N ARG A 98 -17.50 -5.22 2.78
CA ARG A 98 -18.22 -6.08 3.73
C ARG A 98 -19.68 -5.68 3.86
N SER A 99 -19.96 -4.37 3.98
CA SER A 99 -21.32 -3.85 4.05
C SER A 99 -22.11 -4.18 2.77
N ASP A 100 -21.49 -3.98 1.60
CA ASP A 100 -22.13 -4.25 0.31
C ASP A 100 -22.48 -5.73 0.17
N LEU A 101 -21.55 -6.62 0.54
CA LEU A 101 -21.78 -8.07 0.56
C LEU A 101 -22.86 -8.48 1.56
N GLU A 102 -22.95 -7.84 2.73
CA GLU A 102 -24.01 -8.12 3.71
C GLU A 102 -25.40 -7.77 3.16
N VAL A 103 -25.52 -6.65 2.43
CA VAL A 103 -26.77 -6.23 1.77
C VAL A 103 -27.16 -7.21 0.66
N GLU A 104 -26.22 -7.56 -0.22
CA GLU A 104 -26.45 -8.50 -1.32
C GLU A 104 -26.85 -9.89 -0.80
N LEU A 105 -26.20 -10.35 0.28
CA LEU A 105 -26.51 -11.61 0.92
C LEU A 105 -27.94 -11.62 1.51
N GLU A 106 -28.38 -10.52 2.12
CA GLU A 106 -29.75 -10.43 2.64
C GLU A 106 -30.79 -10.38 1.51
N LYS A 107 -30.49 -9.73 0.38
CA LYS A 107 -31.33 -9.74 -0.83
C LYS A 107 -31.51 -11.18 -1.35
N LEU A 108 -30.41 -11.91 -1.55
CA LEU A 108 -30.44 -13.32 -1.97
C LEU A 108 -31.20 -14.20 -0.98
N ARG A 109 -31.05 -13.96 0.33
CA ARG A 109 -31.84 -14.68 1.35
C ARG A 109 -33.33 -14.39 1.27
N ALA A 110 -33.72 -13.18 0.91
CA ALA A 110 -35.13 -12.81 0.74
C ALA A 110 -35.71 -13.50 -0.50
N GLU A 111 -34.97 -13.52 -1.60
CA GLU A 111 -35.33 -14.21 -2.85
C GLU A 111 -35.48 -15.73 -2.65
N VAL A 112 -34.52 -16.38 -2.01
CA VAL A 112 -34.64 -17.82 -1.69
C VAL A 112 -35.89 -18.10 -0.84
N ARG A 113 -36.24 -17.19 0.09
CA ARG A 113 -37.46 -17.34 0.90
C ARG A 113 -38.73 -17.18 0.04
N SER A 114 -38.78 -16.21 -0.87
CA SER A 114 -39.94 -16.03 -1.75
C SER A 114 -40.12 -17.24 -2.68
N GLU A 115 -39.05 -17.72 -3.30
CA GLU A 115 -39.07 -18.92 -4.14
C GLU A 115 -39.52 -20.16 -3.38
N GLN A 116 -39.08 -20.34 -2.13
CA GLN A 116 -39.53 -21.45 -1.28
C GLN A 116 -41.04 -21.37 -0.97
N VAL A 117 -41.57 -20.17 -0.76
CA VAL A 117 -43.02 -19.97 -0.57
C VAL A 117 -43.75 -20.31 -1.87
N HIS A 118 -43.26 -19.82 -3.00
CA HIS A 118 -43.83 -20.08 -4.32
C HIS A 118 -43.87 -21.59 -4.64
N LEU A 119 -42.77 -22.31 -4.41
CA LEU A 119 -42.72 -23.77 -4.58
C LEU A 119 -43.72 -24.52 -3.70
N LYS A 120 -43.94 -24.07 -2.46
CA LYS A 120 -44.95 -24.66 -1.57
C LYS A 120 -46.37 -24.44 -2.11
N GLN A 121 -46.63 -23.26 -2.66
CA GLN A 121 -47.92 -22.93 -3.27
C GLN A 121 -48.18 -23.79 -4.51
N ILE A 122 -47.22 -23.88 -5.43
CA ILE A 122 -47.31 -24.77 -6.60
C ILE A 122 -47.56 -26.21 -6.17
N ARG A 123 -46.84 -26.69 -5.15
CA ARG A 123 -47.04 -28.05 -4.63
C ARG A 123 -48.46 -28.25 -4.07
N ALA A 124 -49.01 -27.26 -3.38
CA ALA A 124 -50.36 -27.34 -2.85
C ALA A 124 -51.41 -27.37 -3.98
N GLN A 125 -51.27 -26.49 -4.98
CA GLN A 125 -52.14 -26.45 -6.16
C GLN A 125 -52.06 -27.76 -6.97
N ALA A 126 -50.87 -28.32 -7.14
CA ALA A 126 -50.68 -29.61 -7.79
C ALA A 126 -51.37 -30.76 -7.02
N LYS A 127 -51.38 -30.69 -5.68
CA LYS A 127 -52.07 -31.69 -4.84
C LYS A 127 -53.58 -31.56 -4.98
N GLU A 128 -54.11 -30.35 -4.93
CA GLU A 128 -55.53 -30.06 -5.06
C GLU A 128 -56.08 -30.47 -6.43
N THR A 129 -55.36 -30.17 -7.51
CA THR A 129 -55.73 -30.60 -8.87
C THR A 129 -55.74 -32.12 -9.00
N LEU A 130 -54.74 -32.82 -8.45
CA LEU A 130 -54.72 -34.28 -8.42
C LEU A 130 -55.89 -34.87 -7.61
N GLU A 131 -56.22 -34.31 -6.46
CA GLU A 131 -57.37 -34.73 -5.65
C GLU A 131 -58.69 -34.52 -6.40
N ALA A 132 -58.84 -33.40 -7.13
CA ALA A 132 -60.01 -33.14 -7.98
C ALA A 132 -60.13 -34.15 -9.13
N TYR A 133 -59.01 -34.53 -9.77
CA TYR A 133 -59.02 -35.58 -10.80
C TYR A 133 -59.38 -36.96 -10.21
N ILE A 134 -58.90 -37.30 -9.03
CA ILE A 134 -59.28 -38.54 -8.33
C ILE A 134 -60.78 -38.56 -8.04
N GLY A 135 -61.35 -37.44 -7.57
CA GLY A 135 -62.79 -37.31 -7.35
C GLY A 135 -63.60 -37.51 -8.63
N LYS A 136 -63.22 -36.84 -9.72
CA LYS A 136 -63.86 -37.01 -11.04
C LYS A 136 -63.80 -38.45 -11.56
N LEU A 137 -62.68 -39.14 -11.36
CA LEU A 137 -62.54 -40.55 -11.74
C LEU A 137 -63.46 -41.45 -10.91
N ALA A 138 -63.57 -41.21 -9.60
CA ALA A 138 -64.48 -41.96 -8.74
C ALA A 138 -65.96 -41.75 -9.15
N ASP A 139 -66.35 -40.54 -9.53
CA ASP A 139 -67.69 -40.26 -10.05
C ASP A 139 -67.98 -41.01 -11.36
N ILE A 140 -66.99 -41.10 -12.26
CA ILE A 140 -67.09 -41.87 -13.50
C ILE A 140 -67.26 -43.36 -13.19
N ASP A 141 -66.45 -43.92 -12.28
CA ASP A 141 -66.56 -45.32 -11.86
C ASP A 141 -67.94 -45.63 -11.28
N MET A 142 -68.46 -44.75 -10.41
CA MET A 142 -69.83 -44.88 -9.87
C MET A 142 -70.90 -44.86 -10.95
N LYS A 143 -70.75 -44.01 -11.98
CA LYS A 143 -71.69 -43.97 -13.12
C LYS A 143 -71.61 -45.23 -13.97
N ILE A 144 -70.41 -45.78 -14.20
CA ILE A 144 -70.22 -47.05 -14.91
C ILE A 144 -70.88 -48.19 -14.14
N ASP A 145 -70.67 -48.27 -12.83
CA ASP A 145 -71.28 -49.29 -11.97
C ASP A 145 -72.81 -49.16 -11.92
N ALA A 146 -73.34 -47.93 -11.84
CA ALA A 146 -74.78 -47.66 -11.93
C ALA A 146 -75.36 -48.16 -13.26
N HIS A 147 -74.70 -47.87 -14.38
CA HIS A 147 -75.10 -48.33 -15.71
C HIS A 147 -74.97 -49.86 -15.87
N ALA A 148 -74.00 -50.50 -15.20
CA ALA A 148 -73.80 -51.94 -15.22
C ALA A 148 -74.82 -52.71 -14.35
N SER A 149 -75.35 -52.08 -13.30
CA SER A 149 -76.32 -52.67 -12.37
C SER A 149 -77.78 -52.63 -12.83
N GLY A 150 -78.06 -52.06 -14.02
CA GLY A 150 -79.40 -52.12 -14.65
C GLY A 150 -80.43 -51.15 -14.05
N ASN A 151 -79.98 -50.04 -13.46
CA ASN A 151 -80.86 -48.95 -13.04
C ASN A 151 -80.84 -47.85 -14.12
N GLU A 152 -81.72 -47.96 -15.13
CA GLU A 152 -82.03 -46.86 -16.05
C GLU A 152 -82.71 -45.75 -15.24
N MET A 153 -81.90 -44.81 -14.73
CA MET A 153 -82.39 -43.51 -14.30
C MET A 153 -82.23 -42.56 -15.47
N GLU A 154 -83.36 -41.94 -15.84
CA GLU A 154 -83.56 -40.99 -16.92
C GLU A 154 -82.35 -40.08 -17.14
N LEU A 155 -81.90 -40.08 -18.39
CA LEU A 155 -80.79 -39.30 -18.90
C LEU A 155 -81.27 -37.85 -19.02
N ASP A 156 -81.26 -37.11 -17.90
CA ASP A 156 -81.45 -35.66 -17.93
C ASP A 156 -80.24 -35.07 -18.65
N GLU A 157 -80.50 -34.43 -19.79
CA GLU A 157 -79.54 -33.68 -20.59
C GLU A 157 -78.75 -32.73 -19.69
N TRP A 158 -77.44 -32.94 -19.62
CA TRP A 158 -76.55 -31.98 -18.99
C TRP A 158 -76.22 -30.90 -20.03
N ASP A 159 -76.85 -29.73 -19.87
CA ASP A 159 -76.39 -28.47 -20.47
C ASP A 159 -74.96 -28.22 -19.95
N GLY A 160 -74.00 -28.38 -20.85
CA GLY A 160 -72.59 -28.12 -20.57
C GLY A 160 -72.36 -26.62 -20.44
N ASP A 161 -72.53 -26.09 -19.24
CA ASP A 161 -71.87 -24.84 -18.86
C ASP A 161 -70.37 -25.15 -18.70
N GLU A 162 -69.63 -24.96 -19.79
CA GLU A 162 -68.18 -24.83 -19.79
C GLU A 162 -67.78 -23.62 -18.92
N GLU A 163 -67.67 -23.80 -17.60
CA GLU A 163 -66.85 -22.90 -16.80
C GLU A 163 -65.38 -23.17 -17.17
N GLU A 164 -64.87 -22.33 -18.08
CA GLU A 164 -63.45 -22.28 -18.40
C GLU A 164 -62.63 -22.14 -17.10
N PRO A 165 -61.56 -22.93 -16.93
CA PRO A 165 -60.69 -22.80 -15.78
C PRO A 165 -60.04 -21.41 -15.80
N TYR A 166 -60.25 -20.63 -14.74
CA TYR A 166 -59.58 -19.35 -14.54
C TYR A 166 -58.07 -19.56 -14.51
N ILE A 167 -57.39 -19.11 -15.56
CA ILE A 167 -55.94 -18.96 -15.63
C ILE A 167 -55.65 -17.52 -15.18
N PRO A 168 -54.96 -17.30 -14.05
CA PRO A 168 -54.53 -15.96 -13.68
C PRO A 168 -53.63 -15.40 -14.80
N GLU A 169 -54.00 -14.24 -15.34
CA GLU A 169 -53.18 -13.50 -16.29
C GLU A 169 -51.83 -13.19 -15.64
N ASP A 170 -50.75 -13.51 -16.36
CA ASP A 170 -49.39 -13.14 -16.02
C ASP A 170 -49.35 -11.64 -15.73
N VAL A 171 -49.01 -11.28 -14.49
CA VAL A 171 -48.66 -9.91 -14.15
C VAL A 171 -47.31 -9.68 -14.80
N GLU A 172 -47.32 -8.92 -15.90
CA GLU A 172 -46.13 -8.33 -16.51
C GLU A 172 -45.44 -7.50 -15.40
N ASP A 173 -44.39 -8.06 -14.81
CA ASP A 173 -43.44 -7.28 -14.02
C ASP A 173 -42.63 -6.44 -15.01
N ASP A 174 -42.87 -5.13 -14.90
CA ASP A 174 -42.28 -4.04 -15.64
C ASP A 174 -40.76 -4.21 -15.83
N GLU A 175 -40.33 -3.91 -17.04
CA GLU A 175 -38.94 -3.71 -17.44
C GLU A 175 -38.27 -2.69 -16.48
N ASP A 176 -37.35 -3.17 -15.64
CA ASP A 176 -36.40 -2.32 -14.92
C ASP A 176 -35.20 -2.07 -15.85
N ASP A 177 -35.05 -0.80 -16.19
CA ASP A 177 -34.09 -0.19 -17.07
C ASP A 177 -32.69 -0.28 -16.51
N GLY A 178 -31.95 -1.30 -16.95
CA GLY A 178 -30.50 -1.36 -16.78
C GLY A 178 -29.82 -0.23 -17.53
N GLU A 179 -29.67 0.93 -16.87
CA GLU A 179 -28.77 2.00 -17.29
C GLU A 179 -27.37 1.41 -17.50
N GLU A 180 -26.89 1.51 -18.75
CA GLU A 180 -25.51 1.25 -19.13
C GLU A 180 -24.63 2.35 -18.49
N ASP A 181 -24.01 2.05 -17.36
CA ASP A 181 -22.93 2.87 -16.82
C ASP A 181 -21.71 2.78 -17.75
N ASP A 182 -21.52 3.83 -18.54
CA ASP A 182 -20.32 4.17 -19.32
C ASP A 182 -19.07 4.19 -18.41
N PHE A 183 -18.42 3.03 -18.24
CA PHE A 183 -17.08 2.95 -17.66
C PHE A 183 -16.02 3.29 -18.73
N GLU A 184 -15.83 4.59 -18.95
CA GLU A 184 -14.74 5.14 -19.77
C GLU A 184 -13.40 4.95 -19.05
N PHE A 185 -12.63 3.94 -19.48
CA PHE A 185 -11.29 3.66 -18.93
C PHE A 185 -10.25 4.60 -19.58
N GLU A 186 -10.05 5.79 -18.99
CA GLU A 186 -8.91 6.66 -19.32
C GLU A 186 -7.59 6.03 -18.84
N LEU A 187 -6.89 5.34 -19.76
CA LEU A 187 -5.47 5.04 -19.61
C LEU A 187 -4.66 6.34 -19.81
N LYS A 188 -4.40 7.06 -18.72
CA LYS A 188 -3.37 8.11 -18.70
C LYS A 188 -1.99 7.47 -18.53
N ASP A 189 -1.24 7.51 -19.62
CA ASP A 189 0.21 7.73 -19.71
C ASP A 189 1.09 7.09 -18.63
N ILE A 190 1.53 5.86 -18.92
CA ILE A 190 2.80 5.36 -18.40
C ILE A 190 3.86 5.65 -19.47
N GLU A 191 4.53 6.80 -19.35
CA GLU A 191 5.80 7.01 -20.06
C GLU A 191 6.96 6.30 -19.33
N PRO A 192 7.94 5.75 -20.08
CA PRO A 192 9.08 5.01 -19.55
C PRO A 192 10.23 5.90 -19.00
#